data_AF-A0A1Y5FEH8-F1
#
_entry.id   AF-A0A1Y5FEH8-F1
#
_cell.length_a   1.000
_cell.length_b   1.000
_cell.length_c   1.000
_cell.angle_alpha   90.00
_cell.angle_beta   90.00
_cell.angle_gamma   90.00
#
_symmetry.space_group_name_H-M   'P 1'
#
loop_
_entity.id
_entity.type
_entity.pdbx_description
1 polymer ?
#
loop_
_entity_poly.entity_id
_entity_poly.type
_entity_poly.pdbx_seq_one_letter_code
_entity_poly.pdbx_strand_id
1 'polypeptide(L)'
;LDFGSGPGPTLSLMLEEAGHRVELYDPNYAPDEGVFSRQYDFITSSEVVEHLRAPGLELERLWTLLKPGGVLAIMTKRVIDQNAFARWHYKNDPTHIVFFSEQTFQWLGKQWQVEPVFYSADVVFFNKNN
;
A
#
# COMPACT_ATOMS: atom_id res chain seq x y z
N LEU A 1 -10.73 -0.56 -1.72
CA LEU A 1 -9.97 -0.97 -2.92
C LEU A 1 -8.83 -1.87 -2.48
N ASP A 2 -8.65 -3.01 -3.11
CA ASP A 2 -7.45 -3.84 -2.97
C ASP A 2 -6.54 -3.57 -4.18
N PHE A 3 -5.48 -2.80 -3.98
CA PHE A 3 -4.60 -2.30 -5.03
C PHE A 3 -3.37 -3.19 -5.20
N GLY A 4 -3.16 -3.69 -6.41
CA GLY A 4 -2.19 -4.73 -6.75
C GLY A 4 -2.65 -6.11 -6.28
N SER A 5 -3.92 -6.43 -6.48
CA SER A 5 -4.57 -7.62 -5.91
C SER A 5 -4.05 -8.96 -6.44
N GLY A 6 -3.29 -8.95 -7.55
CA GLY A 6 -2.77 -10.16 -8.17
C GLY A 6 -3.85 -11.10 -8.73
N PRO A 7 -3.49 -12.34 -9.09
CA PRO A 7 -4.39 -13.31 -9.72
C PRO A 7 -5.33 -14.03 -8.75
N GLY A 8 -5.05 -13.98 -7.44
CA GLY A 8 -5.76 -14.73 -6.40
C GLY A 8 -5.91 -13.89 -5.15
N PRO A 9 -6.83 -12.91 -5.14
CA PRO A 9 -6.91 -11.92 -4.06
C PRO A 9 -7.55 -12.53 -2.81
N THR A 10 -6.72 -12.95 -1.87
CA THR A 10 -7.20 -13.51 -0.59
C THR A 10 -7.72 -12.41 0.35
N LEU A 11 -7.07 -11.24 0.36
CA LEU A 11 -7.42 -10.17 1.28
C LEU A 11 -8.81 -9.59 1.00
N SER A 12 -9.16 -9.41 -0.27
CA SER A 12 -10.51 -8.97 -0.65
C SER A 12 -11.59 -9.95 -0.17
N LEU A 13 -11.37 -11.26 -0.32
CA LEU A 13 -12.32 -12.29 0.13
C LEU A 13 -12.50 -12.24 1.65
N MET A 14 -11.41 -12.15 2.41
CA MET A 14 -11.48 -12.04 3.88
C MET A 14 -12.24 -10.78 4.32
N LEU A 15 -12.05 -9.66 3.62
CA LEU A 15 -12.76 -8.41 3.89
C LEU A 15 -14.23 -8.49 3.50
N GLU A 16 -14.57 -9.16 2.40
CA GLU A 16 -15.94 -9.42 1.98
C GLU A 16 -16.68 -10.33 2.97
N GLU A 17 -16.01 -11.39 3.47
CA GLU A 17 -16.53 -12.25 4.55
C GLU A 17 -16.78 -11.47 5.84
N ALA A 18 -15.97 -10.45 6.11
CA ALA A 18 -16.17 -9.51 7.21
C ALA A 18 -17.27 -8.46 6.95
N GLY A 19 -17.94 -8.50 5.78
CA GLY A 19 -19.06 -7.65 5.42
C GLY A 19 -18.69 -6.36 4.69
N HIS A 20 -17.44 -6.20 4.24
CA HIS A 20 -17.02 -5.06 3.44
C HIS A 20 -17.29 -5.27 1.94
N ARG A 21 -17.31 -4.17 1.19
CA ARG A 21 -17.32 -4.21 -0.28
C ARG A 21 -15.92 -3.85 -0.77
N VAL A 22 -15.33 -4.71 -1.59
CA VAL A 22 -13.97 -4.53 -2.08
C VAL A 22 -13.99 -4.52 -3.60
N GLU A 23 -13.49 -3.43 -4.19
CA GLU A 23 -13.09 -3.42 -5.60
C GLU A 23 -11.62 -3.84 -5.69
N LEU A 24 -11.28 -4.54 -6.77
CA LEU A 24 -9.93 -5.04 -7.04
C LEU A 24 -9.28 -4.19 -8.12
N TYR A 25 -7.97 -4.01 -8.03
CA TYR A 25 -7.19 -3.48 -9.13
C TYR A 25 -5.85 -4.19 -9.24
N ASP A 26 -5.52 -4.62 -10.43
CA ASP A 26 -4.19 -5.08 -10.81
C ASP A 26 -4.00 -4.88 -12.32
N PRO A 27 -2.89 -4.28 -12.79
CA PRO A 27 -2.69 -4.01 -14.21
C PRO A 27 -2.77 -5.24 -15.13
N ASN A 28 -2.53 -6.45 -14.61
CA ASN A 28 -2.53 -7.68 -15.39
C ASN A 28 -3.78 -8.55 -15.13
N TYR A 29 -4.29 -8.55 -13.89
CA TYR A 29 -5.34 -9.48 -13.45
C TYR A 29 -6.71 -8.84 -13.22
N ALA A 30 -6.76 -7.53 -12.89
CA ALA A 30 -7.98 -6.76 -12.69
C ALA A 30 -7.78 -5.33 -13.21
N PRO A 31 -7.64 -5.12 -14.54
CA PRO A 31 -7.15 -3.86 -15.11
C PRO A 31 -8.24 -2.79 -15.27
N ASP A 32 -9.34 -2.87 -14.52
CA ASP A 32 -10.41 -1.88 -14.61
C ASP A 32 -9.98 -0.56 -13.94
N GLU A 33 -9.52 0.39 -14.74
CA GLU A 33 -9.14 1.74 -14.28
C GLU A 33 -10.32 2.57 -13.75
N GLY A 34 -11.56 2.09 -13.92
CA GLY A 34 -12.76 2.73 -13.36
C GLY A 34 -12.71 2.89 -11.84
N VAL A 35 -11.92 2.07 -11.15
CA VAL A 35 -11.64 2.19 -9.70
C VAL A 35 -11.03 3.56 -9.33
N PHE A 36 -10.26 4.17 -10.23
CA PHE A 36 -9.62 5.47 -9.97
C PHE A 36 -10.57 6.67 -10.12
N SER A 37 -11.80 6.43 -10.54
CA SER A 37 -12.85 7.45 -10.60
C SER A 37 -13.79 7.43 -9.38
N ARG A 38 -13.45 6.63 -8.36
CA ARG A 38 -14.27 6.41 -7.15
C ARG A 38 -13.53 6.90 -5.91
N GLN A 39 -14.24 6.92 -4.78
CA GLN A 39 -13.62 7.14 -3.47
C GLN A 39 -13.90 5.99 -2.52
N TYR A 40 -12.94 5.76 -1.61
CA TYR A 40 -12.91 4.58 -0.75
C TYR A 40 -12.84 4.94 0.73
N ASP A 41 -13.52 4.16 1.55
CA ASP A 41 -13.38 4.18 3.01
C ASP A 41 -12.07 3.51 3.45
N PHE A 42 -11.55 2.57 2.66
CA PHE A 42 -10.22 2.01 2.85
C PHE A 42 -9.58 1.53 1.53
N ILE A 43 -8.26 1.53 1.51
CA ILE A 43 -7.43 1.00 0.43
C ILE A 43 -6.35 0.10 1.05
N THR A 44 -6.17 -1.10 0.51
CA THR A 44 -5.10 -2.03 0.88
C THR A 44 -4.09 -2.14 -0.26
N SER A 45 -2.81 -2.31 0.09
CA SER A 45 -1.73 -2.58 -0.86
C SER A 45 -0.71 -3.50 -0.19
N SER A 46 -0.78 -4.78 -0.51
CA SER A 46 -0.03 -5.84 0.19
C SER A 46 0.99 -6.52 -0.72
N GLU A 47 2.27 -6.33 -0.43
CA GLU A 47 3.42 -6.73 -1.26
C GLU A 47 3.32 -6.18 -2.69
N VAL A 48 3.11 -4.87 -2.81
CA VAL A 48 2.85 -4.17 -4.08
C VAL A 48 3.73 -2.95 -4.26
N VAL A 49 3.89 -2.15 -3.19
CA VAL A 49 4.52 -0.82 -3.29
C VAL A 49 6.00 -0.89 -3.69
N GLU A 50 6.68 -1.98 -3.35
CA GLU A 50 8.08 -2.28 -3.72
C GLU A 50 8.28 -2.56 -5.22
N HIS A 51 7.20 -2.85 -5.95
CA HIS A 51 7.19 -3.09 -7.39
C HIS A 51 6.88 -1.84 -8.23
N LEU A 52 6.49 -0.73 -7.58
CA LEU A 52 6.05 0.48 -8.28
C LEU A 52 7.23 1.24 -8.86
N ARG A 53 7.13 1.59 -10.16
CA ARG A 53 8.16 2.41 -10.84
C ARG A 53 8.14 3.87 -10.38
N ALA A 54 6.98 4.38 -10.02
CA ALA A 54 6.76 5.76 -9.57
C ALA A 54 5.95 5.76 -8.26
N PRO A 55 6.50 5.20 -7.15
CA PRO A 55 5.75 4.98 -5.92
C PRO A 55 5.17 6.26 -5.34
N GLY A 56 5.86 7.40 -5.44
CA GLY A 56 5.34 8.68 -4.97
C GLY A 56 4.07 9.12 -5.70
N LEU A 57 4.01 8.94 -7.03
CA LEU A 57 2.82 9.28 -7.83
C LEU A 57 1.65 8.35 -7.49
N GLU A 58 1.93 7.06 -7.39
CA GLU A 58 0.93 6.03 -7.12
C GLU A 58 0.36 6.15 -5.70
N LEU A 59 1.22 6.31 -4.69
CA LEU A 59 0.80 6.51 -3.31
C LEU A 59 0.00 7.80 -3.14
N GLU A 60 0.40 8.89 -3.80
CA GLU A 60 -0.39 10.13 -3.79
C GLU A 60 -1.76 9.92 -4.45
N ARG A 61 -1.82 9.21 -5.58
CA ARG A 61 -3.09 8.84 -6.22
C ARG A 61 -3.96 8.05 -5.25
N LEU A 62 -3.46 6.99 -4.63
CA LEU A 62 -4.23 6.20 -3.65
C LEU A 62 -4.71 7.07 -2.48
N TRP A 63 -3.85 7.94 -1.96
CA TRP A 63 -4.22 8.86 -0.89
C TRP A 63 -5.37 9.81 -1.28
N THR A 64 -5.37 10.31 -2.52
CA THR A 64 -6.45 11.19 -3.02
C THR A 64 -7.79 10.49 -3.18
N LEU A 65 -7.79 9.18 -3.42
CA LEU A 65 -9.02 8.37 -3.56
C LEU A 65 -9.66 8.04 -2.21
N LEU A 66 -8.96 8.23 -1.09
CA LEU A 66 -9.57 8.05 0.22
C LEU A 66 -10.57 9.17 0.54
N LYS A 67 -11.73 8.78 1.05
CA LYS A 67 -12.66 9.71 1.71
C LYS A 67 -12.01 10.30 2.98
N PRO A 68 -12.49 11.46 3.48
CA PRO A 68 -12.17 11.88 4.84
C PRO A 68 -12.48 10.77 5.85
N GLY A 69 -11.58 10.54 6.80
CA GLY A 69 -11.67 9.42 7.74
C GLY A 69 -11.27 8.05 7.18
N GLY A 70 -10.91 7.96 5.90
CA GLY A 70 -10.54 6.70 5.26
C GLY A 70 -9.12 6.20 5.61
N VAL A 71 -8.85 4.93 5.35
CA VAL A 71 -7.58 4.27 5.74
C VAL A 71 -6.79 3.75 4.55
N LEU A 72 -5.50 4.08 4.46
CA LEU A 72 -4.55 3.42 3.55
C LEU A 72 -3.70 2.43 4.37
N ALA A 73 -3.83 1.15 4.07
CA ALA A 73 -3.06 0.07 4.68
C ALA A 73 -2.03 -0.46 3.68
N ILE A 74 -0.75 -0.37 4.03
CA ILE A 74 0.37 -0.83 3.21
C ILE A 74 1.07 -1.97 3.95
N MET A 75 1.30 -3.08 3.25
CA MET A 75 2.19 -4.14 3.69
C MET A 75 3.36 -4.25 2.72
N THR A 76 4.56 -4.06 3.23
CA THR A 76 5.82 -4.25 2.50
C THR A 76 6.94 -4.38 3.52
N LYS A 77 8.01 -5.11 3.17
CA LYS A 77 9.11 -5.20 4.10
C LYS A 77 9.88 -3.89 4.22
N ARG A 78 10.34 -3.60 5.45
CA ARG A 78 11.03 -2.35 5.75
C ARG A 78 12.52 -2.53 5.96
N VAL A 79 13.30 -1.66 5.33
CA VAL A 79 14.74 -1.54 5.50
C VAL A 79 15.03 -1.01 6.90
N ILE A 80 15.89 -1.73 7.63
CA ILE A 80 16.36 -1.34 8.97
C ILE A 80 17.46 -0.29 8.83
N ASP A 81 18.52 -0.63 8.11
CA ASP A 81 19.67 0.23 7.83
C ASP A 81 20.44 -0.26 6.59
N GLN A 82 21.45 0.51 6.16
CA GLN A 82 22.25 0.22 4.97
C GLN A 82 23.07 -1.09 5.09
N ASN A 83 23.57 -1.42 6.29
CA ASN A 83 24.36 -2.64 6.51
C ASN A 83 23.47 -3.89 6.46
N ALA A 84 22.26 -3.81 7.01
CA ALA A 84 21.25 -4.84 6.92
C ALA A 84 20.80 -5.00 5.46
N PHE A 85 20.56 -3.89 4.76
CA PHE A 85 20.13 -3.88 3.36
C PHE A 85 21.11 -4.63 2.44
N ALA A 86 22.42 -4.44 2.59
CA ALA A 86 23.43 -5.10 1.76
C ALA A 86 23.32 -6.63 1.76
N ARG A 87 22.90 -7.24 2.89
CA ARG A 87 22.75 -8.69 3.08
C ARG A 87 21.30 -9.16 2.99
N TRP A 88 20.37 -8.26 2.74
CA TRP A 88 18.95 -8.55 2.77
C TRP A 88 18.51 -9.34 1.55
N HIS A 89 17.79 -10.45 1.73
CA HIS A 89 17.37 -11.30 0.62
C HIS A 89 16.21 -10.68 -0.18
N TYR A 90 15.39 -9.85 0.43
CA TYR A 90 14.20 -9.27 -0.20
C TYR A 90 14.56 -8.43 -1.45
N LYS A 91 15.69 -7.71 -1.45
CA LYS A 91 16.16 -6.96 -2.63
C LYS A 91 16.65 -7.82 -3.79
N ASN A 92 16.80 -9.14 -3.59
CA ASN A 92 17.34 -10.03 -4.62
C ASN A 92 16.25 -10.49 -5.60
N ASP A 93 14.97 -10.28 -5.27
CA ASP A 93 13.91 -10.39 -6.25
C ASP A 93 14.02 -9.21 -7.23
N PRO A 94 14.24 -9.46 -8.54
CA PRO A 94 14.42 -8.38 -9.52
C PRO A 94 13.17 -7.53 -9.74
N THR A 95 12.00 -7.97 -9.26
CA THR A 95 10.76 -7.20 -9.30
C THR A 95 10.66 -6.19 -8.15
N HIS A 96 11.46 -6.32 -7.08
CA HIS A 96 11.55 -5.32 -6.01
C HIS A 96 12.52 -4.21 -6.43
N ILE A 97 11.96 -3.10 -6.89
CA ILE A 97 12.73 -2.00 -7.50
C ILE A 97 12.78 -0.75 -6.62
N VAL A 98 11.95 -0.68 -5.58
CA VAL A 98 11.98 0.35 -4.55
C VAL A 98 11.80 -0.28 -3.17
N PHE A 99 12.39 0.35 -2.15
CA PHE A 99 12.38 -0.16 -0.78
C PHE A 99 11.99 0.93 0.19
N PHE A 100 11.19 0.56 1.19
CA PHE A 100 10.67 1.48 2.18
C PHE A 100 11.37 1.26 3.52
N SER A 101 11.42 2.30 4.35
CA SER A 101 11.87 2.22 5.74
C SER A 101 10.86 2.93 6.63
N GLU A 102 11.03 2.81 7.95
CA GLU A 102 10.23 3.60 8.90
C GLU A 102 10.33 5.11 8.61
N GLN A 103 11.53 5.61 8.30
CA GLN A 103 11.73 7.02 7.95
C GLN A 103 11.00 7.41 6.67
N THR A 104 10.85 6.48 5.71
CA THR A 104 10.09 6.73 4.47
C THR A 104 8.61 6.92 4.79
N PHE A 105 8.03 6.07 5.63
CA PHE A 105 6.63 6.19 6.04
C PHE A 105 6.39 7.39 6.96
N GLN A 106 7.33 7.74 7.83
CA GLN A 106 7.29 9.00 8.59
C GLN A 106 7.34 10.23 7.67
N TRP A 107 8.15 10.18 6.60
CA TRP A 107 8.19 11.26 5.62
C TRP A 107 6.86 11.40 4.87
N LEU A 108 6.25 10.29 4.45
CA LEU A 108 4.92 10.29 3.83
C LEU A 108 3.86 10.87 4.79
N GLY A 109 3.87 10.44 6.04
CA GLY A 109 2.96 10.97 7.07
C GLY A 109 3.06 12.49 7.22
N LYS A 110 4.28 13.04 7.20
CA LYS A 110 4.49 14.49 7.20
C LYS A 110 3.91 15.18 5.97
N GLN A 111 4.02 14.58 4.77
CA GLN A 111 3.42 15.16 3.56
C GLN A 111 1.89 15.15 3.65
N TRP A 112 1.32 14.08 4.18
CA TRP A 112 -0.12 13.89 4.31
C TRP A 112 -0.73 14.46 5.59
N GLN A 113 0.09 15.08 6.45
CA GLN A 113 -0.30 15.65 7.75
C GLN A 113 -1.01 14.65 8.66
N VAL A 114 -0.51 13.42 8.70
CA VAL A 114 -1.01 12.31 9.52
C VAL A 114 0.16 11.51 10.07
N GLU A 115 -0.02 10.89 11.23
CA GLU A 115 1.01 10.00 11.79
C GLU A 115 0.83 8.57 11.25
N PRO A 116 1.89 7.92 10.71
CA PRO A 116 1.83 6.52 10.35
C PRO A 116 1.68 5.64 11.60
N VAL A 117 0.81 4.63 11.52
CA VAL A 117 0.63 3.63 12.58
C VAL A 117 1.30 2.32 12.14
N PHE A 118 2.36 1.93 12.84
CA PHE A 118 3.11 0.70 12.58
C PHE A 118 2.50 -0.46 13.38
N TYR A 119 1.65 -1.27 12.73
CA TYR A 119 0.96 -2.39 13.39
C TYR A 119 1.83 -3.65 13.54
N SER A 120 2.75 -3.88 12.61
CA SER A 120 3.67 -5.02 12.63
C SER A 120 4.97 -4.67 11.90
N ALA A 121 5.91 -5.60 11.81
CA ALA A 121 7.20 -5.41 11.13
C ALA A 121 7.08 -5.00 9.65
N ASP A 122 5.99 -5.38 8.99
CA ASP A 122 5.80 -5.14 7.55
C ASP A 122 4.53 -4.32 7.25
N VAL A 123 3.66 -4.06 8.26
CA VAL A 123 2.38 -3.36 8.06
C VAL A 123 2.40 -1.93 8.61
N VAL A 124 1.95 -0.96 7.80
CA VAL A 124 1.81 0.47 8.15
C VAL A 124 0.46 0.99 7.69
N PHE A 125 -0.25 1.69 8.58
CA PHE A 125 -1.53 2.32 8.27
C PHE A 125 -1.38 3.85 8.28
N PHE A 126 -2.09 4.51 7.38
CA PHE A 126 -2.32 5.96 7.39
C PHE A 126 -3.82 6.21 7.48
N ASN A 127 -4.25 6.95 8.50
CA ASN A 127 -5.65 7.32 8.69
C ASN A 127 -5.83 8.76 8.18
N LYS A 128 -6.64 8.96 7.15
CA LYS A 128 -6.94 10.28 6.60
C LYS A 128 -7.80 11.06 7.58
N ASN A 129 -7.46 12.32 7.80
CA ASN A 129 -8.23 13.20 8.68
C ASN A 129 -9.68 13.36 8.17
N ASN A 130 -10.61 13.63 9.09
CA ASN A 130 -12.02 13.92 8.81
C ASN A 130 -12.21 15.32 8.21
#